data_AF-A0A2T1DAT4-F1
#
_entry.id   AF-A0A2T1DAT4-F1
#
_cell.length_a   1.000
_cell.length_b   1.000
_cell.length_c   1.000
_cell.angle_alpha   90.00
_cell.angle_beta   90.00
_cell.angle_gamma   90.00
#
_symmetry.space_group_name_H-M   'P 1'
#
loop_
_entity.id
_entity.type
_entity.pdbx_description
1 polymer ?
#
loop_
_entity_poly.entity_id
_entity_poly.type
_entity_poly.pdbx_seq_one_letter_code
_entity_poly.pdbx_strand_id
1 'polypeptide(L)' 'MGDSKRRKETLGEQYGQEPNIFPWLPVKKSQAQQFVEWSTRGAWIGIGVLIAYWVIVRFVGPGLGWWQVN' A
#
# COMPACT_ATOMS: atom_id res chain seq x y z
N MET A 1 6.77 -3.31 34.54
CA MET A 1 6.01 -2.04 34.37
C MET A 1 6.87 -0.76 34.43
N GLY A 2 8.21 -0.84 34.59
CA GLY A 2 9.07 0.36 34.78
C GLY A 2 9.70 0.93 33.50
N ASP A 3 9.91 0.11 32.46
CA ASP A 3 10.64 0.50 31.25
C ASP A 3 9.87 1.48 30.38
N SER A 4 8.54 1.41 30.39
CA SER A 4 7.69 2.35 29.66
C SER A 4 7.68 3.74 30.30
N LYS A 5 7.82 3.85 31.64
CA LYS A 5 7.93 5.15 32.33
C LYS A 5 9.31 5.77 32.12
N ARG A 6 10.39 4.99 32.25
CA ARG A 6 11.75 5.47 31.97
C ARG A 6 11.92 5.94 30.52
N ARG A 7 11.34 5.22 29.56
CA ARG A 7 11.37 5.64 28.15
C ARG A 7 10.60 6.94 27.89
N LYS A 8 9.49 7.18 28.61
CA LYS A 8 8.74 8.45 28.57
C LYS A 8 9.57 9.62 29.10
N GLU A 9 10.29 9.41 30.21
CA GLU A 9 11.14 10.44 30.81
C GLU A 9 12.35 10.80 29.95
N THR A 10 12.98 9.83 29.27
CA THR A 10 14.12 10.10 28.38
C THR A 10 13.73 10.72 27.03
N LEU A 11 12.53 10.42 26.52
CA LEU A 11 12.08 10.89 25.21
C LEU A 11 11.23 12.17 25.29
N GLY A 12 10.70 12.53 26.47
CA GLY A 12 9.98 13.78 26.70
C GLY A 12 8.91 14.05 25.64
N GLU A 13 8.97 15.22 25.02
CA GLU A 13 8.05 15.64 23.95
C GLU A 13 8.16 14.82 22.65
N GLN A 14 9.23 14.03 22.48
CA GLN A 14 9.40 13.12 21.36
C GLN A 14 8.77 11.74 21.61
N TYR A 15 8.29 11.46 22.83
CA TYR A 15 7.62 10.20 23.13
C TYR A 15 6.27 10.12 22.41
N GLY A 16 6.21 9.29 21.36
CA GLY A 16 5.02 9.16 20.50
C GLY A 16 5.07 10.00 19.23
N GLN A 17 6.15 10.73 18.98
CA GLN A 17 6.38 11.35 17.68
C GLN A 17 7.00 10.35 16.72
N GLU A 18 6.44 10.27 15.51
CA GLU A 18 6.99 9.42 14.45
C GLU A 18 8.40 9.90 14.07
N PRO A 19 9.41 9.01 14.09
CA PRO A 19 10.75 9.41 13.72
C PRO A 19 10.78 9.82 12.25
N ASN A 20 11.23 11.05 11.97
CA ASN A 20 11.64 11.43 10.61
C ASN A 20 12.76 10.48 10.16
N ILE A 21 12.69 10.01 8.90
CA ILE A 21 13.66 9.03 8.37
C ILE A 21 15.07 9.64 8.33
N PHE A 22 15.15 10.97 8.13
CA PHE A 22 16.38 11.74 8.22
C PHE A 22 16.15 13.07 8.97
N PRO A 23 17.08 13.51 9.84
CA PRO A 23 16.92 14.73 10.64
C PRO A 23 16.97 16.04 9.82
N TRP A 24 17.48 15.99 8.58
CA TRP A 24 17.61 17.14 7.69
C TRP A 24 16.54 17.20 6.59
N LEU A 25 15.73 16.16 6.44
CA LEU A 25 14.70 16.07 5.42
C LEU A 25 13.33 15.91 6.09
N PRO A 26 12.37 16.82 5.87
CA PRO A 26 11.05 16.79 6.50
C PRO A 26 10.13 15.73 5.88
N VAL A 27 10.66 14.53 5.60
CA VAL A 27 9.87 13.38 5.13
C VAL A 27 9.60 12.48 6.33
N LYS A 28 8.33 12.50 6.75
CA LYS A 28 7.85 11.65 7.83
C LYS A 28 7.80 10.21 7.35
N LYS A 29 8.21 9.27 8.21
CA LYS A 29 8.16 7.83 7.89
C LYS A 29 6.75 7.36 7.51
N SER A 30 5.72 7.97 8.10
CA SER A 30 4.32 7.72 7.78
C SER A 30 3.95 8.04 6.34
N GLN A 31 4.51 9.11 5.74
CA GLN A 31 4.19 9.46 4.34
C GLN A 31 4.73 8.42 3.35
N ALA A 32 5.94 7.93 3.60
CA ALA A 32 6.52 6.86 2.79
C ALA A 32 5.72 5.55 2.94
N GLN A 33 5.30 5.21 4.16
CA GLN A 33 4.47 4.03 4.42
C GLN A 33 3.09 4.14 3.75
N GLN A 34 2.44 5.30 3.83
CA GLN A 34 1.15 5.56 3.17
C GLN A 34 1.28 5.47 1.64
N PHE A 35 2.37 5.97 1.06
CA PHE A 35 2.63 5.85 -0.38
C PHE A 35 2.81 4.39 -0.81
N VAL A 36 3.59 3.60 -0.05
CA VAL A 36 3.79 2.17 -0.34
C VAL A 36 2.48 1.40 -0.17
N GLU A 37 1.69 1.70 0.85
CA GLU A 37 0.38 1.08 1.07
C GLU A 37 -0.58 1.39 -0.08
N TRP A 38 -0.66 2.66 -0.50
CA TRP A 38 -1.54 3.09 -1.58
C TRP A 38 -1.14 2.50 -2.93
N SER A 39 0.16 2.51 -3.25
CA SER A 39 0.69 1.89 -4.47
C SER A 39 0.50 0.38 -4.49
N THR A 40 0.71 -0.30 -3.36
CA THR A 40 0.46 -1.74 -3.22
C THR A 40 -1.01 -2.05 -3.42
N ARG A 41 -1.91 -1.28 -2.82
CA ARG A 41 -3.36 -1.43 -3.03
C ARG A 41 -3.75 -1.18 -4.48
N GLY A 42 -3.16 -0.18 -5.13
CA GLY A 42 -3.33 0.08 -6.56
C GLY A 42 -2.85 -1.08 -7.44
N ALA A 43 -1.72 -1.69 -7.11
CA ALA A 43 -1.19 -2.85 -7.83
C ALA A 43 -2.16 -4.04 -7.78
N TRP A 44 -2.73 -4.33 -6.60
CA TRP A 44 -3.76 -5.38 -6.46
C TRP A 44 -5.02 -5.10 -7.29
N ILE A 45 -5.46 -3.84 -7.35
CA ILE A 45 -6.57 -3.44 -8.23
C ILE A 45 -6.20 -3.69 -9.69
N GLY A 46 -5.00 -3.29 -10.12
CA GLY A 46 -4.51 -3.51 -11.48
C GLY A 46 -4.48 -4.99 -11.87
N ILE A 47 -3.99 -5.84 -10.97
CA ILE A 47 -4.00 -7.30 -11.16
C ILE A 47 -5.44 -7.82 -11.30
N GLY A 48 -6.35 -7.38 -10.41
CA GLY A 48 -7.76 -7.76 -10.48
C GLY A 48 -8.41 -7.35 -11.80
N VAL A 49 -8.13 -6.14 -12.29
CA VAL A 49 -8.63 -5.64 -13.59
C VAL A 49 -8.06 -6.45 -14.74
N LEU A 50 -6.76 -6.78 -14.73
CA LEU A 50 -6.14 -7.61 -15.76
C LEU A 50 -6.78 -8.99 -15.85
N ILE A 51 -7.03 -9.63 -14.69
CA ILE A 51 -7.70 -10.94 -14.63
C ILE A 51 -9.14 -10.81 -15.14
N ALA A 52 -9.89 -9.80 -14.68
CA ALA A 52 -11.26 -9.58 -15.13
C ALA A 52 -11.34 -9.36 -16.64
N TYR A 53 -10.44 -8.53 -17.19
CA TYR A 53 -10.33 -8.30 -18.63
C TYR A 53 -10.01 -9.59 -19.38
N TRP A 54 -9.04 -10.38 -18.89
CA TRP A 54 -8.71 -11.67 -19.48
C TRP A 54 -9.91 -12.62 -19.51
N VAL A 55 -10.69 -12.70 -18.42
CA VAL A 55 -11.92 -13.51 -18.37
C VAL A 55 -12.97 -13.01 -19.35
N ILE A 56 -13.21 -11.70 -19.42
CA ILE A 56 -14.16 -11.11 -20.38
C ILE A 56 -13.75 -11.48 -21.80
N VAL A 57 -12.48 -11.28 -22.15
CA VAL A 57 -11.98 -11.59 -23.49
C VAL A 57 -12.06 -13.08 -23.80
N ARG A 58 -11.76 -13.94 -22.83
CA ARG A 58 -11.65 -15.39 -23.07
C ARG A 58 -12.97 -16.12 -23.05
N PHE A 59 -13.96 -15.64 -22.30
CA PHE A 59 -15.23 -16.32 -22.09
C PHE A 59 -16.42 -15.52 -22.65
N VAL A 60 -16.50 -14.22 -22.33
CA VAL A 60 -17.62 -13.38 -22.80
C VAL A 60 -17.50 -13.13 -24.29
N GLY A 61 -16.29 -12.85 -24.81
CA GLY A 61 -16.06 -12.67 -26.23
C GLY A 61 -16.53 -13.85 -27.09
N PRO A 62 -16.07 -15.09 -26.83
CA PRO A 62 -16.54 -16.26 -27.55
C PRO A 62 -18.00 -16.61 -27.27
N GLY A 63 -18.46 -16.46 -26.02
CA GLY A 63 -19.85 -16.72 -25.64
C GLY A 63 -20.87 -15.81 -26.31
N LEU A 64 -20.48 -14.56 -26.62
CA LEU A 64 -21.29 -13.61 -27.38
C LEU A 64 -21.00 -13.62 -28.89
N GLY A 65 -20.08 -14.49 -29.35
CA GLY A 65 -19.74 -14.64 -30.76
C GLY A 65 -18.89 -13.51 -31.35
N TRP A 66 -18.26 -12.67 -30.54
CA TRP A 66 -17.40 -11.58 -31.02
C TRP A 66 -16.13 -12.07 -31.71
N TRP A 67 -15.59 -13.23 -31.30
CA TRP A 67 -14.53 -13.95 -32.02
C TRP A 67 -14.56 -15.43 -31.64
N GLN A 68 -14.00 -16.25 -32.53
CA GLN A 68 -13.84 -17.69 -32.31
C GLN A 68 -12.44 -17.96 -31.76
N VAL A 69 -12.34 -18.91 -30.84
CA VAL A 69 -11.05 -19.44 -30.40
C VAL A 69 -10.87 -20.75 -31.15
N ASN A 70 -9.88 -20.79 -32.04
CA ASN A 70 -9.54 -21.97 -32.85
C ASN A 70 -9.27 -23.21 -32.00
#